data_AF-A0A3A6HNK5-F1
#
_entry.id   AF-A0A3A6HNK5-F1
#
_cell.length_a   1.000
_cell.length_b   1.000
_cell.length_c   1.000
_cell.angle_alpha   90.00
_cell.angle_beta   90.00
_cell.angle_gamma   90.00
#
_symmetry.space_group_name_H-M   'P 1'
#
loop_
_entity.id
_entity.type
_entity.pdbx_description
1 polymer ?
#
loop_
_entity_poly.entity_id
_entity_poly.type
_entity_poly.pdbx_seq_one_letter_code
_entity_poly.pdbx_strand_id
1 'polypeptide(L)'
;MHQPPQGESIWGTINTCTEIALNIYMIIAKDANGTEHTGVMAKKETAEKNLSPKAVSMAEQDGDWLCYDENMKDIPMYEILQRKMAACKRAETAIMQQMEDIKRDGKVSLSDYFGECRPPVETPQGDVIDTLPIRNGICFTQDNHEMLFAVHEAVADNYMTPTAMEFGQKHGEYLFYDLASSAIPLNELKNVFGEAEALIVSEDSLYATLNHRFQAYASQYNHCMPEESRIPEVNAPDALFLAVQLEAAKDMTEEMAQGGDYEPDFDEETGYEIEP
;
A
#
# COMPACT_ATOMS: atom_id res chain seq x y z
N MET A 1 -30.43 15.89 26.53
CA MET A 1 -30.04 16.95 25.56
C MET A 1 -28.52 16.92 25.39
N HIS A 2 -28.06 16.83 24.14
CA HIS A 2 -26.66 16.96 23.74
C HIS A 2 -26.33 18.45 23.69
N GLN A 3 -25.78 18.98 24.78
CA GLN A 3 -25.33 20.37 24.83
C GLN A 3 -23.83 20.35 25.18
N PRO A 4 -22.98 20.96 24.34
CA PRO A 4 -21.57 21.13 24.65
C PRO A 4 -21.40 22.05 25.87
N PRO A 5 -20.30 21.94 26.61
CA PRO A 5 -19.98 22.89 27.68
C PRO A 5 -19.82 24.30 27.09
N GLN A 6 -20.43 25.30 27.72
CA GLN A 6 -20.42 26.69 27.29
C GLN A 6 -20.30 27.62 28.50
N GLY A 7 -19.69 28.78 28.31
CA GLY A 7 -19.52 29.78 29.36
C GLY A 7 -18.24 29.54 30.16
N GLU A 8 -18.37 29.38 31.47
CA GLU A 8 -17.25 29.13 32.38
C GLU A 8 -17.08 27.64 32.67
N SER A 9 -15.82 27.23 32.88
CA SER A 9 -15.41 25.94 33.45
C SER A 9 -14.51 26.18 34.66
N ILE A 10 -14.10 25.09 35.33
CA ILE A 10 -13.11 25.14 36.42
C ILE A 10 -11.77 25.80 36.03
N TRP A 11 -11.47 25.93 34.73
CA TRP A 11 -10.25 26.54 34.22
C TRP A 11 -10.46 27.97 33.67
N GLY A 12 -11.68 28.51 33.69
CA GLY A 12 -12.02 29.85 33.22
C GLY A 12 -13.03 29.87 32.07
N THR A 13 -13.04 30.94 31.27
CA THR A 13 -13.98 31.07 30.16
C THR A 13 -13.60 30.16 29.00
N ILE A 14 -14.52 29.30 28.56
CA ILE A 14 -14.30 28.38 27.44
C ILE A 14 -14.28 29.18 26.13
N ASN A 15 -13.14 29.15 25.45
CA ASN A 15 -12.94 29.80 24.15
C ASN A 15 -13.14 28.80 22.99
N THR A 16 -12.68 27.57 23.19
CA THR A 16 -12.76 26.50 22.18
C THR A 16 -13.38 25.26 22.80
N CYS A 17 -14.30 24.63 22.07
CA CYS A 17 -14.93 23.37 22.47
C CYS A 17 -15.09 22.48 21.24
N THR A 18 -14.37 21.35 21.24
CA THR A 18 -14.38 20.37 20.15
C THR A 18 -14.86 19.03 20.68
N GLU A 19 -15.91 18.48 20.07
CA GLU A 19 -16.39 17.14 20.43
C GLU A 19 -15.44 16.06 19.88
N ILE A 20 -14.83 15.29 20.78
CA ILE A 20 -13.87 14.21 20.45
C ILE A 20 -14.52 12.83 20.48
N ALA A 21 -15.59 12.68 21.26
CA ALA A 21 -16.54 11.58 21.25
C ALA A 21 -17.88 12.09 21.74
N LEU A 22 -18.95 11.33 21.53
CA LEU A 22 -20.30 11.75 21.91
C LEU A 22 -20.36 12.21 23.38
N ASN A 23 -20.68 13.49 23.62
CA ASN A 23 -20.69 14.16 24.93
C ASN A 23 -19.34 14.19 25.69
N ILE A 24 -18.23 14.08 24.97
CA ILE A 24 -16.87 14.25 25.49
C ILE A 24 -16.16 15.29 24.63
N TYR A 25 -15.70 16.35 25.27
CA TYR A 25 -15.22 17.56 24.60
C TYR A 25 -13.80 17.86 25.03
N MET A 26 -12.93 18.15 24.06
CA MET A 26 -11.68 18.84 24.32
C MET A 26 -11.97 20.34 24.36
N ILE A 27 -11.54 21.01 25.43
CA ILE A 27 -11.78 22.43 25.62
C ILE A 27 -10.46 23.18 25.82
N ILE A 28 -10.47 24.45 25.39
CA ILE A 28 -9.44 25.42 25.74
C ILE A 28 -10.17 26.55 26.46
N ALA A 29 -9.78 26.81 27.71
CA ALA A 29 -10.36 27.85 28.55
C ALA A 29 -9.29 28.85 28.97
N LYS A 30 -9.70 30.10 29.21
CA LYS A 30 -8.80 31.19 29.60
C LYS A 30 -9.13 31.69 30.99
N ASP A 31 -8.14 31.72 31.87
CA ASP A 31 -8.31 32.21 33.24
C ASP A 31 -8.32 33.75 33.32
N ALA A 32 -8.58 34.29 34.52
CA ALA A 32 -8.65 35.73 34.75
C ALA A 32 -7.32 36.48 34.49
N ASN A 33 -6.19 35.78 34.55
CA ASN A 33 -4.86 36.33 34.23
C ASN A 33 -4.54 36.26 32.73
N GLY A 34 -5.41 35.60 31.96
CA GLY A 34 -5.26 35.41 30.53
C GLY A 34 -4.42 34.20 30.14
N THR A 35 -4.15 33.26 31.06
CA THR A 35 -3.48 31.99 30.75
C THR A 35 -4.47 31.02 30.14
N GLU A 36 -4.06 30.34 29.08
CA GLU A 36 -4.85 29.28 28.46
C GLU A 36 -4.58 27.94 29.14
N HIS A 37 -5.66 27.19 29.39
CA HIS A 37 -5.64 25.85 29.95
C HIS A 37 -6.37 24.91 28.98
N THR A 38 -5.77 23.77 28.71
CA THR A 38 -6.36 22.74 27.84
C THR A 38 -6.83 21.55 28.67
N GLY A 39 -8.04 21.06 28.40
CA GLY A 39 -8.53 19.88 29.11
C GLY A 39 -9.61 19.14 28.36
N VAL A 40 -10.07 18.05 28.97
CA VAL A 40 -11.22 17.28 28.48
C VAL A 40 -12.35 17.37 29.48
N MET A 41 -13.55 17.69 29.01
CA MET A 41 -14.79 17.65 29.78
C MET A 41 -15.70 16.55 29.23
N ALA A 42 -16.12 15.64 30.08
CA ALA A 42 -17.06 14.56 29.76
C ALA A 42 -18.28 14.65 30.65
N LYS A 43 -19.51 14.51 30.11
CA LYS A 43 -20.68 14.38 30.98
C LYS A 43 -20.53 13.13 31.85
N LYS A 44 -20.80 13.23 33.15
CA LYS A 44 -20.60 12.15 34.12
C LYS A 44 -21.23 10.82 33.68
N GLU A 45 -22.50 10.85 33.30
CA GLU A 45 -23.22 9.67 32.80
C GLU A 45 -22.55 9.06 31.55
N THR A 46 -22.06 9.92 30.65
CA THR A 46 -21.35 9.49 29.45
C THR A 46 -19.99 8.89 29.80
N ALA A 47 -19.24 9.51 30.70
CA ALA A 47 -17.94 9.03 31.15
C ALA A 47 -18.06 7.68 31.86
N GLU A 48 -19.03 7.50 32.76
CA GLU A 48 -19.28 6.24 33.46
C GLU A 48 -19.64 5.09 32.51
N LYS A 49 -20.30 5.40 31.39
CA LYS A 49 -20.60 4.42 30.34
C LYS A 49 -19.42 4.16 29.40
N ASN A 50 -18.65 5.21 29.07
CA ASN A 50 -17.71 5.21 27.97
C ASN A 50 -16.23 5.23 28.37
N LEU A 51 -15.91 5.30 29.66
CA LEU A 51 -14.56 5.26 30.20
C LEU A 51 -14.47 4.18 31.28
N SER A 52 -13.25 3.77 31.63
CA SER A 52 -13.02 2.83 32.71
C SER A 52 -13.33 3.46 34.08
N PRO A 53 -13.68 2.66 35.11
CA PRO A 53 -13.87 3.18 36.46
C PRO A 53 -12.64 3.94 36.99
N LYS A 54 -11.44 3.51 36.57
CA LYS A 54 -10.19 4.19 36.91
C LYS A 54 -10.13 5.59 36.30
N ALA A 55 -10.40 5.72 35.00
CA ALA A 55 -10.45 7.01 34.33
C ALA A 55 -11.52 7.93 34.91
N VAL A 56 -12.69 7.41 35.29
CA VAL A 56 -13.75 8.19 35.94
C VAL A 56 -13.29 8.72 37.31
N SER A 57 -12.61 7.90 38.11
CA SER A 57 -12.12 8.29 39.44
C SER A 57 -10.99 9.32 39.45
N MET A 58 -10.32 9.52 38.31
CA MET A 58 -9.21 10.45 38.17
C MET A 58 -9.65 11.86 37.80
N ALA A 59 -10.90 12.04 37.38
CA ALA A 59 -11.43 13.35 36.98
C ALA A 59 -11.84 14.19 38.18
N GLU A 60 -11.71 15.51 38.04
CA GLU A 60 -12.34 16.47 38.94
C GLU A 60 -13.81 16.67 38.53
N GLN A 61 -14.73 16.63 39.50
CA GLN A 61 -16.15 16.79 39.22
C GLN A 61 -16.57 18.26 39.34
N ASP A 62 -17.15 18.81 38.28
CA ASP A 62 -17.76 20.13 38.24
C ASP A 62 -19.23 20.02 37.78
N GLY A 63 -20.14 20.06 38.75
CA GLY A 63 -21.56 19.76 38.52
C GLY A 63 -21.75 18.38 37.88
N ASP A 64 -22.28 18.35 36.66
CA ASP A 64 -22.52 17.14 35.87
C ASP A 64 -21.34 16.76 34.95
N TRP A 65 -20.22 17.48 35.04
CA TRP A 65 -19.04 17.25 34.22
C TRP A 65 -17.92 16.60 35.01
N LEU A 66 -17.19 15.70 34.34
CA LEU A 66 -15.90 15.20 34.74
C LEU A 66 -14.84 15.92 33.92
N CYS A 67 -13.94 16.60 34.61
CA CYS A 67 -12.92 17.47 34.05
C CYS A 67 -11.54 16.83 34.22
N TYR A 68 -10.83 16.69 33.11
CA TYR A 68 -9.47 16.19 33.02
C TYR A 68 -8.55 17.32 32.59
N ASP A 69 -7.66 17.74 33.48
CA ASP A 69 -6.71 18.83 33.23
C ASP A 69 -5.64 18.45 32.19
N GLU A 70 -4.68 19.35 31.97
CA GLU A 70 -3.58 19.14 31.02
C GLU A 70 -2.77 17.87 31.29
N ASN A 71 -2.68 17.43 32.55
CA ASN A 71 -1.91 16.27 32.96
C ASN A 71 -2.70 14.96 32.78
N MET A 72 -4.03 15.03 32.77
CA MET A 72 -4.90 13.84 32.76
C MET A 72 -5.76 13.71 31.50
N LYS A 73 -5.84 14.75 30.66
CA LYS A 73 -6.67 14.76 29.43
C LYS A 73 -6.35 13.63 28.46
N ASP A 74 -5.13 13.10 28.49
CA ASP A 74 -4.70 12.04 27.58
C ASP A 74 -5.29 10.67 27.95
N ILE A 75 -5.74 10.48 29.21
CA ILE A 75 -6.39 9.25 29.69
C ILE A 75 -7.71 9.00 28.97
N PRO A 76 -8.72 9.90 29.02
CA PRO A 76 -9.97 9.69 28.30
C PRO A 76 -9.73 9.66 26.79
N MET A 77 -8.79 10.45 26.26
CA MET A 77 -8.41 10.41 24.84
C MET A 77 -7.93 9.02 24.42
N TYR A 78 -7.02 8.41 25.17
CA TYR A 78 -6.48 7.09 24.88
C TYR A 78 -7.57 6.02 24.89
N GLU A 79 -8.42 5.99 25.91
CA GLU A 79 -9.50 5.00 26.00
C GLU A 79 -10.54 5.16 24.89
N ILE A 80 -10.89 6.40 24.53
CA ILE A 80 -11.78 6.69 23.40
C ILE A 80 -11.17 6.18 22.09
N LEU A 81 -9.88 6.46 21.85
CA LEU A 81 -9.18 5.99 20.64
C LEU A 81 -9.12 4.47 20.58
N GLN A 82 -8.83 3.79 21.70
CA GLN A 82 -8.86 2.33 21.77
C GLN A 82 -10.24 1.76 21.43
N ARG A 83 -11.32 2.35 21.97
CA ARG A 83 -12.69 1.92 21.68
C ARG A 83 -13.08 2.17 20.22
N LYS A 84 -12.70 3.33 19.66
CA LYS A 84 -12.89 3.64 18.24
C LYS A 84 -12.16 2.61 17.37
N MET A 85 -10.90 2.30 17.67
CA MET A 85 -10.13 1.27 16.97
C MET A 85 -10.81 -0.11 17.05
N ALA A 86 -11.29 -0.51 18.23
CA ALA A 86 -12.01 -1.78 18.39
C ALA A 86 -13.35 -1.80 17.66
N ALA A 87 -14.04 -0.66 17.53
CA ALA A 87 -15.24 -0.54 16.71
C ALA A 87 -14.91 -0.63 15.22
N CYS A 88 -13.84 0.04 14.76
CA CYS A 88 -13.36 -0.05 13.39
C CYS A 88 -12.99 -1.47 13.01
N LYS A 89 -12.23 -2.20 13.85
CA LYS A 89 -11.90 -3.61 13.61
C LYS A 89 -13.13 -4.51 13.47
N ARG A 90 -14.15 -4.31 14.31
CA ARG A 90 -15.42 -5.06 14.20
C ARG A 90 -16.18 -4.70 12.93
N ALA A 91 -16.22 -3.42 12.57
CA ALA A 91 -16.85 -2.96 11.34
C ALA A 91 -16.12 -3.53 10.12
N GLU A 92 -14.78 -3.47 10.10
CA GLU A 92 -13.91 -4.06 9.08
C GLU A 92 -14.21 -5.56 8.93
N THR A 93 -14.19 -6.33 10.02
CA THR A 93 -14.53 -7.77 9.97
C THR A 93 -15.95 -8.00 9.44
N ALA A 94 -16.93 -7.19 9.83
CA ALA A 94 -18.30 -7.31 9.35
C ALA A 94 -18.43 -6.96 7.86
N ILE A 95 -17.72 -5.93 7.40
CA ILE A 95 -17.65 -5.53 5.99
C ILE A 95 -16.99 -6.65 5.17
N MET A 96 -15.86 -7.19 5.63
CA MET A 96 -15.19 -8.32 4.99
C MET A 96 -16.11 -9.53 4.91
N GLN A 97 -16.83 -9.87 5.98
CA GLN A 97 -17.81 -10.96 5.96
C GLN A 97 -18.93 -10.70 4.97
N GLN A 98 -19.46 -9.47 4.89
CA GLN A 98 -20.47 -9.11 3.89
C GLN A 98 -19.93 -9.21 2.47
N MET A 99 -18.68 -8.80 2.23
CA MET A 99 -18.03 -8.97 0.93
C MET A 99 -17.87 -10.45 0.56
N GLU A 100 -17.47 -11.30 1.50
CA GLU A 100 -17.38 -12.75 1.28
C GLU A 100 -18.74 -13.42 1.10
N ASP A 101 -19.77 -12.96 1.83
CA ASP A 101 -21.14 -13.44 1.64
C ASP A 101 -21.67 -13.07 0.25
N ILE A 102 -21.39 -11.85 -0.25
CA ILE A 102 -21.72 -11.42 -1.63
C ILE A 102 -21.00 -12.30 -2.67
N LYS A 103 -19.72 -12.62 -2.45
CA LYS A 103 -18.96 -13.53 -3.33
C LYS A 103 -19.53 -14.96 -3.29
N ARG A 104 -19.88 -15.46 -2.11
CA ARG A 104 -20.37 -16.84 -1.88
C ARG A 104 -21.79 -17.08 -2.39
N ASP A 105 -22.68 -16.09 -2.28
CA ASP A 105 -24.07 -16.20 -2.74
C ASP A 105 -24.22 -16.09 -4.28
N GLY A 106 -23.10 -16.05 -5.00
CA GLY A 106 -23.00 -16.56 -6.38
C GLY A 106 -23.71 -15.74 -7.46
N LYS A 107 -24.04 -14.47 -7.20
CA LYS A 107 -24.66 -13.57 -8.20
C LYS A 107 -23.77 -12.43 -8.69
N VAL A 108 -22.55 -12.31 -8.18
CA VAL A 108 -21.60 -11.33 -8.66
C VAL A 108 -20.33 -12.06 -9.05
N SER A 109 -20.26 -12.50 -10.31
CA SER A 109 -18.92 -12.62 -10.91
C SER A 109 -18.37 -11.20 -10.96
N LEU A 110 -17.16 -10.96 -10.45
CA LEU A 110 -16.57 -9.62 -10.52
C LEU A 110 -16.39 -9.17 -11.98
N SER A 111 -16.31 -10.12 -12.93
CA SER A 111 -16.40 -9.84 -14.37
C SER A 111 -17.78 -9.31 -14.82
N ASP A 112 -18.87 -9.71 -14.16
CA ASP A 112 -20.23 -9.25 -14.48
C ASP A 112 -20.53 -7.88 -13.86
N TYR A 113 -19.84 -7.52 -12.77
CA TYR A 113 -19.99 -6.22 -12.10
C TYR A 113 -19.12 -5.12 -12.72
N PHE A 114 -17.85 -5.42 -13.02
CA PHE A 114 -16.94 -4.47 -13.67
C PHE A 114 -17.03 -4.52 -15.20
N GLY A 115 -17.66 -5.55 -15.77
CA GLY A 115 -17.68 -5.79 -17.21
C GLY A 115 -16.35 -6.31 -17.75
N GLU A 116 -16.31 -6.54 -19.06
CA GLU A 116 -15.05 -6.82 -19.76
C GLU A 116 -14.19 -5.54 -19.80
N CYS A 117 -13.01 -5.60 -19.20
CA CYS A 117 -11.99 -4.57 -19.27
C CYS A 117 -11.39 -4.61 -20.67
N ARG A 118 -11.58 -3.54 -21.45
CA ARG A 118 -11.03 -3.48 -22.80
C ARG A 118 -9.51 -3.37 -22.73
N PRO A 119 -8.76 -4.20 -23.49
CA PRO A 119 -7.31 -4.09 -23.54
C PRO A 119 -6.85 -2.66 -23.87
N PRO A 120 -5.74 -2.20 -23.29
CA PRO A 120 -5.21 -0.87 -23.56
C PRO A 120 -4.77 -0.76 -25.02
N VAL A 121 -4.98 0.41 -25.61
CA VAL A 121 -4.54 0.74 -26.97
C VAL A 121 -3.28 1.61 -26.99
N GLU A 122 -2.96 2.22 -25.86
CA GLU A 122 -1.80 3.10 -25.63
C GLU A 122 -1.12 2.71 -24.32
N THR A 123 0.20 2.79 -24.29
CA THR A 123 1.07 2.74 -23.11
C THR A 123 1.57 4.16 -22.78
N PRO A 124 2.21 4.38 -21.62
CA PRO A 124 2.89 5.65 -21.36
C PRO A 124 3.93 6.06 -22.41
N GLN A 125 4.44 5.10 -23.19
CA GLN A 125 5.52 5.27 -24.16
C GLN A 125 5.02 5.32 -25.62
N GLY A 126 3.79 4.92 -25.92
CA GLY A 126 3.20 5.04 -27.25
C GLY A 126 2.08 4.04 -27.54
N ASP A 127 1.78 3.85 -28.83
CA ASP A 127 0.73 2.94 -29.26
C ASP A 127 1.09 1.48 -28.97
N VAL A 128 0.12 0.70 -28.49
CA VAL A 128 0.26 -0.75 -28.29
C VAL A 128 0.29 -1.45 -29.65
N ILE A 129 1.36 -2.20 -29.90
CA ILE A 129 1.56 -2.97 -31.14
C ILE A 129 0.93 -4.35 -31.01
N ASP A 130 1.13 -4.99 -29.85
CA ASP A 130 0.62 -6.32 -29.57
C ASP A 130 0.20 -6.44 -28.09
N THR A 131 -0.72 -7.36 -27.82
CA THR A 131 -1.22 -7.63 -26.47
C THR A 131 -1.35 -9.12 -26.24
N LEU A 132 -0.74 -9.60 -25.15
CA LEU A 132 -0.92 -10.95 -24.65
C LEU A 132 -1.92 -10.92 -23.48
N PRO A 133 -3.18 -11.30 -23.70
CA PRO A 133 -4.18 -11.33 -22.63
C PRO A 133 -3.88 -12.46 -21.65
N ILE A 134 -3.89 -12.13 -20.35
CA ILE A 134 -3.73 -13.11 -19.27
C ILE A 134 -5.08 -13.40 -18.62
N ARG A 135 -5.81 -12.33 -18.28
CA ARG A 135 -7.15 -12.37 -17.69
C ARG A 135 -7.88 -11.06 -17.99
N ASN A 136 -9.19 -11.02 -17.77
CA ASN A 136 -9.93 -9.77 -17.82
C ASN A 136 -9.27 -8.70 -16.92
N GLY A 137 -8.75 -7.63 -17.53
CA GLY A 137 -8.04 -6.54 -16.85
C GLY A 137 -6.56 -6.81 -16.53
N ILE A 138 -5.97 -7.93 -16.96
CA ILE A 138 -4.54 -8.22 -16.80
C ILE A 138 -3.97 -8.70 -18.15
N CYS A 139 -2.94 -8.02 -18.66
CA CYS A 139 -2.30 -8.40 -19.91
C CYS A 139 -0.84 -7.96 -19.95
N PHE A 140 -0.03 -8.57 -20.83
CA PHE A 140 1.18 -7.91 -21.30
C PHE A 140 0.88 -7.12 -22.57
N THR A 141 1.51 -5.98 -22.71
CA THR A 141 1.47 -5.11 -23.89
C THR A 141 2.87 -4.93 -24.43
N GLN A 142 3.01 -4.90 -25.74
CA GLN A 142 4.26 -4.56 -26.41
C GLN A 142 4.08 -3.22 -27.13
N ASP A 143 4.90 -2.24 -26.81
CA ASP A 143 5.04 -1.02 -27.60
C ASP A 143 6.37 -1.02 -28.38
N ASN A 144 6.71 0.10 -29.02
CA ASN A 144 7.95 0.24 -29.81
C ASN A 144 9.24 0.20 -28.96
N HIS A 145 9.12 0.28 -27.64
CA HIS A 145 10.23 0.36 -26.71
C HIS A 145 10.41 -0.95 -25.94
N GLU A 146 9.36 -1.39 -25.24
CA GLU A 146 9.47 -2.49 -24.29
C GLU A 146 8.15 -3.25 -24.09
N MET A 147 8.28 -4.41 -23.46
CA MET A 147 7.13 -5.18 -22.98
C MET A 147 6.75 -4.70 -21.58
N LEU A 148 5.48 -4.36 -21.40
CA LEU A 148 4.92 -3.89 -20.14
C LEU A 148 3.85 -4.85 -19.64
N PHE A 149 3.81 -5.05 -18.33
CA PHE A 149 2.72 -5.71 -17.64
C PHE A 149 1.66 -4.67 -17.25
N ALA A 150 0.44 -4.85 -17.74
CA ALA A 150 -0.65 -3.90 -17.55
C ALA A 150 -1.76 -4.49 -16.67
N VAL A 151 -2.13 -3.76 -15.62
CA VAL A 151 -3.21 -4.10 -14.70
C VAL A 151 -4.26 -3.00 -14.70
N HIS A 152 -5.51 -3.35 -15.01
CA HIS A 152 -6.64 -2.42 -15.03
C HIS A 152 -6.95 -1.92 -13.61
N GLU A 153 -7.37 -0.66 -13.45
CA GLU A 153 -7.61 -0.03 -12.15
C GLU A 153 -8.63 -0.79 -11.31
N ALA A 154 -9.70 -1.30 -11.92
CA ALA A 154 -10.66 -2.17 -11.23
C ALA A 154 -10.03 -3.44 -10.63
N VAL A 155 -8.99 -4.02 -11.26
CA VAL A 155 -8.26 -5.15 -10.68
C VAL A 155 -7.33 -4.65 -9.58
N ALA A 156 -6.57 -3.59 -9.83
CA ALA A 156 -5.65 -3.01 -8.85
C ALA A 156 -6.37 -2.60 -7.55
N ASP A 157 -7.47 -1.86 -7.64
CA ASP A 157 -8.24 -1.34 -6.50
C ASP A 157 -8.82 -2.45 -5.62
N ASN A 158 -9.05 -3.64 -6.16
CA ASN A 158 -9.68 -4.75 -5.44
C ASN A 158 -8.68 -5.75 -4.87
N TYR A 159 -7.51 -5.88 -5.49
CA TYR A 159 -6.59 -6.98 -5.21
C TYR A 159 -5.16 -6.55 -4.90
N MET A 160 -4.81 -5.29 -5.16
CA MET A 160 -3.48 -4.78 -4.93
C MET A 160 -3.46 -3.76 -3.79
N THR A 161 -2.33 -3.67 -3.12
CA THR A 161 -2.08 -2.68 -2.08
C THR A 161 -1.82 -1.31 -2.70
N PRO A 162 -2.16 -0.21 -2.01
CA PRO A 162 -1.81 1.14 -2.47
C PRO A 162 -0.31 1.29 -2.75
N THR A 163 0.54 0.68 -1.93
CA THR A 163 1.99 0.66 -2.14
C THR A 163 2.36 0.01 -3.48
N ALA A 164 1.75 -1.11 -3.86
CA ALA A 164 2.02 -1.74 -5.16
C ALA A 164 1.59 -0.86 -6.34
N MET A 165 0.50 -0.12 -6.19
CA MET A 165 0.00 0.80 -7.22
C MET A 165 0.94 1.99 -7.45
N GLU A 166 1.66 2.46 -6.42
CA GLU A 166 2.61 3.58 -6.53
C GLU A 166 3.78 3.31 -7.47
N PHE A 167 4.14 2.04 -7.69
CA PHE A 167 5.19 1.64 -8.62
C PHE A 167 4.71 1.54 -10.07
N GLY A 168 3.40 1.56 -10.30
CA GLY A 168 2.81 1.48 -11.64
C GLY A 168 2.72 2.86 -12.29
N GLN A 169 3.02 2.94 -13.58
CA GLN A 169 2.76 4.13 -14.37
C GLN A 169 1.29 4.14 -14.80
N LYS A 170 0.49 5.05 -14.24
CA LYS A 170 -0.93 5.17 -14.63
C LYS A 170 -1.07 5.80 -16.01
N HIS A 171 -1.75 5.12 -16.92
CA HIS A 171 -2.17 5.66 -18.20
C HIS A 171 -3.55 5.11 -18.59
N GLY A 172 -4.49 6.00 -18.86
CA GLY A 172 -5.90 5.62 -19.00
C GLY A 172 -6.42 4.91 -17.74
N GLU A 173 -7.07 3.77 -17.95
CA GLU A 173 -7.64 2.90 -16.91
C GLU A 173 -6.64 1.81 -16.44
N TYR A 174 -5.37 1.89 -16.84
CA TYR A 174 -4.36 0.87 -16.56
C TYR A 174 -3.15 1.43 -15.80
N LEU A 175 -2.57 0.57 -14.97
CA LEU A 175 -1.24 0.72 -14.37
C LEU A 175 -0.27 -0.17 -15.15
N PHE A 176 0.81 0.44 -15.64
CA PHE A 176 1.84 -0.23 -16.43
C PHE A 176 3.12 -0.42 -15.62
N TYR A 177 3.71 -1.60 -15.73
CA TYR A 177 4.93 -2.02 -15.06
C TYR A 177 5.89 -2.58 -16.10
N ASP A 178 7.17 -2.20 -16.04
CA ASP A 178 8.20 -2.89 -16.80
C ASP A 178 8.38 -4.34 -16.32
N LEU A 179 9.17 -5.13 -17.04
CA LEU A 179 9.38 -6.54 -16.69
C LEU A 179 10.00 -6.76 -15.29
N ALA A 180 10.73 -5.79 -14.73
CA ALA A 180 11.30 -5.94 -13.39
C ALA A 180 10.27 -5.59 -12.31
N SER A 181 9.62 -4.45 -12.47
CA SER A 181 8.59 -3.92 -11.57
C SER A 181 7.30 -4.73 -11.61
N SER A 182 7.05 -5.52 -12.66
CA SER A 182 5.94 -6.49 -12.69
C SER A 182 6.05 -7.55 -11.58
N ALA A 183 7.22 -7.72 -10.96
CA ALA A 183 7.38 -8.55 -9.78
C ALA A 183 6.41 -8.16 -8.64
N ILE A 184 6.13 -6.87 -8.50
CA ILE A 184 5.26 -6.30 -7.47
C ILE A 184 3.81 -6.77 -7.64
N PRO A 185 3.11 -6.44 -8.75
CA PRO A 185 1.74 -6.92 -8.95
C PRO A 185 1.68 -8.44 -9.02
N LEU A 186 2.66 -9.13 -9.61
CA LEU A 186 2.65 -10.60 -9.66
C LEU A 186 2.72 -11.23 -8.27
N ASN A 187 3.47 -10.65 -7.33
CA ASN A 187 3.52 -11.16 -5.96
C ASN A 187 2.16 -11.07 -5.23
N GLU A 188 1.40 -10.00 -5.47
CA GLU A 188 0.09 -9.82 -4.83
C GLU A 188 -1.01 -10.62 -5.54
N LEU A 189 -0.90 -10.77 -6.87
CA LEU A 189 -1.93 -11.39 -7.68
C LEU A 189 -1.77 -12.92 -7.79
N LYS A 190 -0.58 -13.49 -7.61
CA LYS A 190 -0.36 -14.94 -7.78
C LYS A 190 -1.22 -15.83 -6.87
N ASN A 191 -1.50 -15.37 -5.65
CA ASN A 191 -2.34 -16.14 -4.71
C ASN A 191 -3.84 -15.95 -4.95
N VAL A 192 -4.21 -15.02 -5.85
CA VAL A 192 -5.60 -14.69 -6.19
C VAL A 192 -5.99 -15.28 -7.55
N PHE A 193 -5.08 -15.22 -8.52
CA PHE A 193 -5.30 -15.63 -9.90
C PHE A 193 -4.27 -16.66 -10.34
N GLY A 194 -4.72 -17.88 -10.61
CA GLY A 194 -3.84 -18.96 -11.09
C GLY A 194 -3.18 -18.63 -12.43
N GLU A 195 -3.79 -17.78 -13.26
CA GLU A 195 -3.18 -17.30 -14.51
C GLU A 195 -1.98 -16.38 -14.25
N ALA A 196 -1.99 -15.60 -13.15
CA ALA A 196 -0.85 -14.78 -12.75
C ALA A 196 0.26 -15.63 -12.10
N GLU A 197 -0.12 -16.62 -11.29
CA GLU A 197 0.81 -17.61 -10.74
C GLU A 197 1.56 -18.36 -11.86
N ALA A 198 0.83 -18.80 -12.89
CA ALA A 198 1.39 -19.55 -14.01
C ALA A 198 2.42 -18.78 -14.85
N LEU A 199 2.47 -17.44 -14.74
CA LEU A 199 3.50 -16.62 -15.39
C LEU A 199 4.86 -16.73 -14.69
N ILE A 200 4.86 -17.04 -13.39
CA ILE A 200 6.06 -17.04 -12.56
C ILE A 200 6.78 -18.39 -12.73
N VAL A 201 7.88 -18.37 -13.48
CA VAL A 201 8.71 -19.57 -13.70
C VAL A 201 9.68 -19.82 -12.54
N SER A 202 9.96 -18.81 -11.71
CA SER A 202 10.80 -18.92 -10.52
C SER A 202 10.34 -17.96 -9.44
N GLU A 203 9.77 -18.49 -8.36
CA GLU A 203 9.43 -17.69 -7.18
C GLU A 203 10.67 -17.17 -6.45
N ASP A 204 11.76 -17.95 -6.41
CA ASP A 204 13.01 -17.51 -5.78
C ASP A 204 13.57 -16.26 -6.47
N SER A 205 13.55 -16.22 -7.81
CA SER A 205 13.96 -15.02 -8.56
C SER A 205 12.98 -13.86 -8.39
N LEU A 206 11.68 -14.14 -8.27
CA LEU A 206 10.67 -13.13 -7.97
C LEU A 206 10.99 -12.45 -6.63
N TYR A 207 11.19 -13.25 -5.57
CA TYR A 207 11.51 -12.74 -4.24
C TYR A 207 12.87 -12.03 -4.20
N ALA A 208 13.89 -12.57 -4.87
CA ALA A 208 15.17 -11.88 -5.02
C ALA A 208 15.00 -10.51 -5.70
N THR A 209 14.17 -10.42 -6.74
CA THR A 209 13.87 -9.15 -7.42
C THR A 209 13.22 -8.15 -6.48
N LEU A 210 12.22 -8.57 -5.70
CA LEU A 210 11.54 -7.71 -4.73
C LEU A 210 12.52 -7.21 -3.64
N ASN A 211 13.35 -8.10 -3.11
CA ASN A 211 14.32 -7.75 -2.06
C ASN A 211 15.49 -6.90 -2.57
N HIS A 212 15.95 -7.09 -3.80
CA HIS A 212 17.11 -6.36 -4.32
C HIS A 212 16.73 -5.03 -4.97
N ARG A 213 15.63 -4.98 -5.73
CA ARG A 213 15.23 -3.81 -6.53
C ARG A 213 14.10 -3.00 -5.91
N PHE A 214 13.26 -3.62 -5.08
CA PHE A 214 12.05 -2.99 -4.53
C PHE A 214 11.97 -3.09 -3.00
N GLN A 215 13.09 -2.81 -2.31
CA GLN A 215 13.22 -2.91 -0.85
C GLN A 215 12.14 -2.15 -0.07
N ALA A 216 11.77 -0.95 -0.56
CA ALA A 216 10.73 -0.14 0.06
C ALA A 216 9.37 -0.85 0.04
N TYR A 217 9.02 -1.48 -1.09
CA TYR A 217 7.82 -2.30 -1.21
C TYR A 217 7.91 -3.54 -0.30
N ALA A 218 8.99 -4.32 -0.39
CA ALA A 218 9.15 -5.56 0.37
C ALA A 218 9.07 -5.32 1.89
N SER A 219 9.68 -4.24 2.38
CA SER A 219 9.63 -3.85 3.79
C SER A 219 8.21 -3.49 4.25
N GLN A 220 7.49 -2.69 3.47
CA GLN A 220 6.11 -2.31 3.78
C GLN A 220 5.16 -3.51 3.72
N TYR A 221 5.28 -4.33 2.68
CA TYR A 221 4.48 -5.54 2.50
C TYR A 221 4.67 -6.49 3.69
N ASN A 222 5.92 -6.78 4.07
CA ASN A 222 6.22 -7.68 5.19
C ASN A 222 5.77 -7.15 6.56
N HIS A 223 5.67 -5.83 6.72
CA HIS A 223 5.13 -5.21 7.93
C HIS A 223 3.63 -5.46 8.09
N CYS A 224 2.90 -5.51 6.97
CA CYS A 224 1.45 -5.65 6.94
C CYS A 224 0.98 -7.12 6.86
N MET A 225 1.84 -8.03 6.40
CA MET A 225 1.48 -9.43 6.16
C MET A 225 1.81 -10.36 7.35
N PRO A 226 1.01 -11.43 7.55
CA PRO A 226 1.33 -12.50 8.50
C PRO A 226 2.63 -13.20 8.10
N GLU A 227 3.32 -13.80 9.07
CA GLU A 227 4.67 -14.33 8.90
C GLU A 227 4.79 -15.33 7.75
N GLU A 228 3.76 -16.15 7.55
CA GLU A 228 3.68 -17.17 6.50
C GLU A 228 3.52 -16.61 5.10
N SER A 229 3.10 -15.35 4.97
CA SER A 229 2.88 -14.66 3.69
C SER A 229 3.92 -13.57 3.40
N ARG A 230 4.94 -13.44 4.25
CA ARG A 230 6.03 -12.49 4.03
C ARG A 230 6.90 -12.93 2.86
N ILE A 231 7.43 -11.95 2.15
CA ILE A 231 8.47 -12.13 1.14
C ILE A 231 9.73 -12.61 1.85
N PRO A 232 10.21 -13.85 1.59
CA PRO A 232 11.41 -14.38 2.20
C PRO A 232 12.66 -13.72 1.60
N GLU A 233 13.74 -13.65 2.37
CA GLU A 233 15.07 -13.34 1.83
C GLU A 233 15.62 -14.59 1.12
N VAL A 234 15.90 -14.46 -0.18
CA VAL A 234 16.37 -15.56 -1.02
C VAL A 234 17.64 -15.15 -1.75
N ASN A 235 18.64 -16.02 -1.73
CA ASN A 235 19.87 -15.83 -2.50
C ASN A 235 19.70 -16.44 -3.90
N ALA A 236 19.04 -15.70 -4.79
CA ALA A 236 18.81 -16.06 -6.18
C ALA A 236 19.10 -14.84 -7.10
N PRO A 237 19.35 -15.06 -8.40
CA PRO A 237 19.43 -13.97 -9.37
C PRO A 237 18.12 -13.20 -9.46
N ASP A 238 18.21 -11.87 -9.61
CA ASP A 238 17.03 -11.04 -9.85
C ASP A 238 16.63 -11.03 -11.34
N ALA A 239 15.39 -10.61 -11.60
CA ALA A 239 14.80 -10.44 -12.93
C ALA A 239 14.86 -11.68 -13.85
N LEU A 240 14.72 -12.90 -13.31
CA LEU A 240 14.63 -14.18 -14.03
C LEU A 240 13.40 -15.00 -13.60
N PHE A 241 12.29 -14.31 -13.33
CA PHE A 241 11.06 -14.91 -12.82
C PHE A 241 9.96 -15.07 -13.89
N LEU A 242 10.16 -14.54 -15.09
CA LEU A 242 9.32 -14.75 -16.27
C LEU A 242 10.07 -15.51 -17.36
N ALA A 243 9.35 -16.29 -18.18
CA ALA A 243 9.95 -17.00 -19.31
C ALA A 243 10.66 -16.05 -20.30
N VAL A 244 10.07 -14.89 -20.59
CA VAL A 244 10.66 -13.88 -21.49
C VAL A 244 12.01 -13.35 -20.98
N GLN A 245 12.17 -13.24 -19.66
CA GLN A 245 13.43 -12.80 -19.06
C GLN A 245 14.52 -13.88 -19.18
N LEU A 246 14.15 -15.16 -19.04
CA LEU A 246 15.07 -16.28 -19.22
C LEU A 246 15.59 -16.36 -20.65
N GLU A 247 14.72 -16.19 -21.65
CA GLU A 247 15.14 -16.21 -23.05
C GLU A 247 16.06 -15.02 -23.37
N ALA A 248 15.72 -13.81 -22.94
CA ALA A 248 16.58 -12.64 -23.13
C ALA A 248 17.98 -12.82 -22.50
N ALA A 249 18.08 -13.46 -21.33
CA ALA A 249 19.36 -13.74 -20.69
C ALA A 249 20.22 -14.76 -21.45
N LYS A 250 19.59 -15.75 -22.12
CA LYS A 250 20.30 -16.71 -22.96
C LYS A 250 20.88 -16.03 -24.19
N ASP A 251 20.08 -15.23 -24.89
CA ASP A 251 20.50 -14.53 -26.10
C ASP A 251 21.70 -13.61 -25.83
N MET A 252 21.69 -12.86 -24.72
CA MET A 252 22.83 -12.04 -24.30
C MET A 252 24.10 -12.87 -24.03
N THR A 253 23.95 -14.05 -23.44
CA THR A 253 25.08 -14.93 -23.13
C THR A 253 25.69 -15.52 -24.41
N GLU A 254 24.85 -15.85 -25.40
CA GLU A 254 25.27 -16.38 -26.70
C GLU A 254 25.94 -15.30 -27.57
N GLU A 255 25.44 -14.06 -27.59
CA GLU A 255 26.08 -12.94 -28.28
C GLU A 255 27.46 -12.60 -27.71
N MET A 256 27.60 -12.60 -26.37
CA MET A 256 28.89 -12.37 -25.72
C MET A 256 29.90 -13.50 -26.00
N ALA A 257 29.43 -14.74 -26.16
CA ALA A 257 30.29 -15.87 -26.52
C ALA A 257 30.78 -15.80 -27.97
N GLN A 258 30.01 -15.20 -28.88
CA GLN A 258 30.36 -15.06 -30.30
C GLN A 258 31.25 -13.84 -30.60
N GLY A 259 31.31 -12.84 -29.71
CA GLY A 259 32.16 -11.65 -29.86
C GLY A 259 33.63 -11.82 -29.41
N GLY A 260 34.04 -13.03 -29.00
CA GLY A 260 35.35 -13.29 -28.37
C GLY A 260 36.51 -13.71 -29.28
N ASP A 261 36.27 -14.03 -30.56
CA ASP A 261 37.32 -14.42 -31.50
C ASP A 261 37.84 -13.20 -32.28
N TYR A 262 38.71 -12.42 -31.64
CA TYR A 262 39.64 -11.53 -32.35
C TYR A 262 41.05 -12.12 -32.18
N GLU A 263 41.52 -12.91 -33.15
CA GLU A 263 42.95 -13.18 -33.31
C GLU A 263 43.61 -11.89 -33.86
N PRO A 264 44.53 -11.24 -33.14
CA PRO A 264 45.28 -10.13 -33.70
C PRO A 264 46.33 -10.69 -34.68
N ASP A 265 46.13 -10.44 -35.99
CA ASP A 265 47.15 -10.68 -37.02
C ASP A 265 48.40 -9.84 -36.69
N PHE A 266 49.45 -10.53 -36.28
CA PHE A 266 50.76 -9.97 -36.00
C PHE A 266 51.61 -10.00 -37.29
N ASP A 267 51.30 -9.13 -38.25
CA ASP A 267 52.20 -8.85 -39.38
C ASP A 267 53.05 -7.61 -39.07
N GLU A 268 54.15 -7.85 -38.34
CA GLU A 268 55.28 -6.92 -38.24
C GLU A 268 56.12 -6.98 -39.52
N GLU A 269 56.09 -5.93 -40.34
CA GLU A 269 57.29 -5.32 -40.94
C GLU A 269 56.92 -4.02 -41.66
N THR A 270 57.22 -2.86 -41.03
CA THR A 270 57.41 -1.60 -41.77
C THR A 270 58.82 -1.11 -41.53
N GLY A 271 59.58 -1.06 -42.63
CA GLY A 271 60.98 -0.67 -42.67
C GLY A 271 61.19 0.81 -42.34
N TYR A 272 62.24 1.09 -41.57
CA TYR A 272 62.75 2.45 -41.38
C TYR A 272 63.83 2.74 -42.41
N GLU A 273 63.55 3.67 -43.33
CA GLU A 273 64.58 4.39 -44.07
C GLU A 273 65.31 5.34 -43.11
N ILE A 274 66.64 5.27 -43.10
CA ILE A 274 67.50 6.30 -42.50
C ILE A 274 68.37 6.83 -43.64
N GLU A 275 68.06 8.03 -44.13
CA GLU A 275 68.96 8.77 -45.01
C GLU A 275 70.03 9.53 -44.19
N PRO A 276 71.29 9.59 -44.68
CA PRO A 276 72.38 10.36 -44.06
C PRO A 276 72.41 11.85 -44.47
#